data_AF-A0A964KXW5-F1
#
_entry.id   AF-A0A964KXW5-F1
#
_cell.length_a   1.000
_cell.length_b   1.000
_cell.length_c   1.000
_cell.angle_alpha   90.00
_cell.angle_beta   90.00
_cell.angle_gamma   90.00
#
_symmetry.space_group_name_H-M   'P 1'
#
loop_
_entity.id
_entity.type
_entity.pdbx_description
1 polymer ?
#
loop_
_entity_poly.entity_id
_entity_poly.type
_entity_poly.pdbx_seq_one_letter_code
_entity_poly.pdbx_strand_id
1 'polypeptide(L)'
;MSCSEKKVDANSLSKVNQLVENGKYEEALTLLTPLSNDFPNDENLKATQVRTLILYGNYLMFDSPLPPKEKYPGALKQYRSALEIDPTNSEANENVQMITSIYKSMGREIPN
;
A
#
# COMPACT_ATOMS: atom_id res chain seq x y z
N MET A 1 -21.31 16.08 22.44
CA MET A 1 -21.42 16.21 20.98
C MET A 1 -20.99 14.88 20.40
N SER A 2 -21.94 14.03 20.00
CA SER A 2 -21.65 12.73 19.41
C SER A 2 -21.51 12.94 17.92
N CYS A 3 -20.30 13.20 17.44
CA CYS A 3 -20.01 12.98 16.03
C CYS A 3 -19.99 11.47 15.86
N SER A 4 -21.11 10.89 15.42
CA SER A 4 -21.06 9.57 14.82
C SER A 4 -20.12 9.69 13.63
N GLU A 5 -18.86 9.28 13.81
CA GLU A 5 -17.87 9.27 12.75
C GLU A 5 -18.47 8.52 11.57
N LYS A 6 -18.56 9.21 10.44
CA LYS A 6 -18.96 8.59 9.18
C LYS A 6 -17.88 7.54 8.90
N LYS A 7 -18.26 6.27 8.93
CA LYS A 7 -17.37 5.14 8.66
C LYS A 7 -17.74 4.52 7.32
N VAL A 8 -16.74 4.01 6.64
CA VAL A 8 -16.93 3.25 5.41
C VAL A 8 -17.76 2.01 5.70
N ASP A 9 -18.60 1.62 4.76
CA ASP A 9 -19.41 0.42 4.92
C ASP A 9 -18.54 -0.85 4.86
N ALA A 10 -18.92 -1.86 5.65
CA ALA A 10 -18.17 -3.11 5.72
C ALA A 10 -18.17 -3.89 4.39
N ASN A 11 -19.18 -3.69 3.54
CA ASN A 11 -19.28 -4.37 2.24
C ASN A 11 -18.21 -3.84 1.26
N SER A 12 -17.97 -2.53 1.26
CA SER A 12 -16.91 -1.90 0.48
C SER A 12 -15.53 -2.41 0.89
N LEU A 13 -15.25 -2.49 2.20
CA LEU A 13 -13.99 -3.07 2.69
C LEU A 13 -13.87 -4.57 2.37
N SER A 14 -14.96 -5.32 2.49
CA SER A 14 -14.98 -6.74 2.10
C SER A 14 -14.66 -6.91 0.62
N LYS A 15 -15.21 -6.05 -0.25
CA LYS A 15 -14.91 -6.08 -1.68
C LYS A 15 -13.44 -5.79 -1.98
N VAL A 16 -12.84 -4.82 -1.29
CA VAL A 16 -11.40 -4.53 -1.37
C VAL A 16 -10.58 -5.76 -0.95
N ASN A 17 -10.92 -6.37 0.18
CA ASN A 17 -10.23 -7.57 0.67
C ASN A 17 -10.29 -8.72 -0.33
N GLN A 18 -11.44 -8.96 -0.96
CA GLN A 18 -11.57 -9.96 -2.03
C GLN A 18 -10.68 -9.65 -3.22
N LEU A 19 -10.56 -8.38 -3.65
CA LEU A 19 -9.67 -8.02 -4.75
C LEU A 19 -8.21 -8.28 -4.40
N VAL A 20 -7.80 -7.92 -3.17
CA VAL A 20 -6.46 -8.17 -2.65
C VAL A 20 -6.14 -9.67 -2.61
N GLU A 21 -7.07 -10.50 -2.13
CA GLU A 21 -6.92 -11.96 -2.11
C GLU A 21 -6.78 -12.56 -3.52
N ASN A 22 -7.41 -11.94 -4.52
CA ASN A 22 -7.31 -12.33 -5.92
C ASN A 22 -6.09 -11.71 -6.64
N GLY A 23 -5.19 -11.01 -5.93
CA GLY A 23 -4.03 -10.34 -6.51
C GLY A 23 -4.37 -9.10 -7.36
N LYS A 24 -5.62 -8.62 -7.30
CA LYS A 24 -6.12 -7.47 -8.06
C LYS A 24 -5.88 -6.17 -7.29
N TYR A 25 -4.62 -5.89 -6.98
CA TYR A 25 -4.24 -4.76 -6.13
C TYR A 25 -4.60 -3.39 -6.73
N GLU A 26 -4.45 -3.22 -8.04
CA GLU A 26 -4.78 -1.97 -8.73
C GLU A 26 -6.29 -1.66 -8.67
N GLU A 27 -7.13 -2.69 -8.86
CA GLU A 27 -8.58 -2.57 -8.69
C GLU A 27 -8.93 -2.23 -7.23
N ALA A 28 -8.27 -2.87 -6.26
CA ALA A 28 -8.45 -2.60 -4.84
C ALA A 28 -8.11 -1.13 -4.49
N LEU A 29 -7.00 -0.60 -4.98
CA LEU A 29 -6.60 0.80 -4.76
C LEU A 29 -7.52 1.79 -5.47
N THR A 30 -8.05 1.42 -6.64
CA THR A 30 -9.05 2.22 -7.36
C THR A 30 -10.33 2.37 -6.54
N LEU A 31 -10.77 1.31 -5.86
CA LEU A 31 -11.92 1.38 -4.94
C LEU A 31 -11.60 2.17 -3.67
N LEU A 32 -10.39 2.05 -3.13
CA LEU A 32 -9.97 2.75 -1.93
C LEU A 32 -9.85 4.26 -2.14
N THR A 33 -9.43 4.71 -3.32
CA THR A 33 -9.18 6.15 -3.60
C THR A 33 -10.36 7.07 -3.27
N PRO A 34 -11.59 6.86 -3.80
CA PRO A 34 -12.74 7.70 -3.43
C PRO A 34 -13.14 7.51 -1.97
N LEU A 35 -13.01 6.31 -1.41
CA LEU A 35 -13.33 6.05 0.00
C LEU A 35 -12.41 6.84 0.93
N SER A 36 -11.10 6.90 0.64
CA SER A 36 -10.15 7.63 1.48
C SER A 36 -10.39 9.14 1.43
N ASN A 37 -10.95 9.66 0.33
CA ASN A 37 -11.37 11.05 0.24
C ASN A 37 -12.65 11.33 1.04
N ASP A 38 -13.62 10.41 1.00
CA ASP A 38 -14.91 10.56 1.67
C ASP A 38 -14.86 10.27 3.18
N PHE A 39 -13.88 9.46 3.60
CA PHE A 39 -13.71 8.96 4.96
C PHE A 39 -12.23 9.04 5.43
N PRO A 40 -11.58 10.22 5.37
CA PRO A 40 -10.14 10.36 5.58
C PRO A 40 -9.67 10.02 7.00
N ASN A 41 -10.60 9.97 7.97
CA ASN A 41 -10.32 9.67 9.37
C ASN A 41 -10.83 8.28 9.79
N ASP A 42 -11.30 7.45 8.85
CA ASP A 42 -11.71 6.09 9.17
C ASP A 42 -10.47 5.19 9.34
N GLU A 43 -10.20 4.81 10.58
CA GLU A 43 -9.05 3.97 10.94
C GLU A 43 -9.10 2.58 10.30
N ASN A 44 -10.28 1.98 10.10
CA ASN A 44 -10.39 0.69 9.41
C ASN A 44 -10.06 0.83 7.92
N LEU A 45 -10.48 1.94 7.32
CA LEU A 45 -10.15 2.24 5.93
C LEU A 45 -8.66 2.47 5.75
N LYS A 46 -8.04 3.29 6.61
CA LYS A 46 -6.58 3.51 6.61
C LYS A 46 -5.83 2.19 6.78
N ALA A 47 -6.21 1.36 7.75
CA ALA A 47 -5.60 0.06 7.97
C ALA A 47 -5.74 -0.86 6.74
N THR A 48 -6.91 -0.86 6.09
CA THR A 48 -7.14 -1.64 4.85
C THR A 48 -6.28 -1.13 3.70
N GLN A 49 -6.14 0.19 3.57
CA GLN A 49 -5.33 0.82 2.54
C GLN A 49 -3.83 0.53 2.74
N VAL A 50 -3.33 0.70 3.97
CA VAL A 50 -1.94 0.36 4.35
C VAL A 50 -1.66 -1.11 4.03
N ARG A 51 -2.53 -2.03 4.47
CA ARG A 51 -2.41 -3.46 4.16
C ARG A 51 -2.38 -3.72 2.66
N THR A 52 -3.26 -3.09 1.89
CA THR A 52 -3.34 -3.26 0.43
C THR A 52 -2.05 -2.81 -0.24
N LEU A 53 -1.50 -1.66 0.17
CA LEU A 53 -0.24 -1.11 -0.35
C LEU A 53 0.95 -2.02 -0.03
N ILE A 54 1.05 -2.52 1.20
CA ILE A 54 2.10 -3.46 1.62
C ILE A 54 2.03 -4.74 0.79
N LEU A 55 0.84 -5.36 0.68
CA LEU A 55 0.67 -6.59 -0.09
C LEU A 55 0.95 -6.39 -1.58
N TYR A 56 0.59 -5.23 -2.14
CA TYR A 56 0.93 -4.90 -3.52
C TYR A 56 2.43 -4.71 -3.70
N GLY A 57 3.10 -4.04 -2.76
CA GLY A 57 4.55 -3.94 -2.70
C GLY A 57 5.22 -5.31 -2.67
N ASN A 58 4.72 -6.22 -1.81
CA ASN A 58 5.22 -7.59 -1.69
C ASN A 58 5.03 -8.36 -3.00
N TYR A 59 3.86 -8.29 -3.62
CA TYR A 59 3.61 -8.89 -4.94
C TYR A 59 4.57 -8.36 -5.99
N LEU A 60 4.77 -7.04 -6.08
CA LEU A 60 5.72 -6.45 -7.01
C LEU A 60 7.16 -6.92 -6.73
N MET A 61 7.53 -7.04 -5.46
CA MET A 61 8.88 -7.45 -5.09
C MET A 61 9.17 -8.93 -5.42
N PHE A 62 8.24 -9.83 -5.08
CA PHE A 62 8.49 -11.27 -5.07
C PHE A 62 7.83 -12.03 -6.22
N ASP A 63 6.61 -11.69 -6.61
CA ASP A 63 5.78 -12.53 -7.49
C ASP A 63 5.59 -11.95 -8.90
N SER A 64 5.70 -10.63 -9.06
CA SER A 64 5.44 -9.95 -10.31
C SER A 64 6.40 -10.39 -11.42
N PRO A 65 5.88 -10.64 -12.66
CA PRO A 65 6.70 -11.03 -13.81
C PRO A 65 7.47 -9.83 -14.41
N LEU A 66 7.27 -8.62 -13.87
CA LEU A 66 7.97 -7.42 -14.32
C LEU A 66 9.48 -7.57 -14.12
N PRO A 67 10.30 -6.93 -14.97
CA PRO A 67 11.74 -6.95 -14.78
C PRO A 67 12.13 -6.20 -13.49
N PRO A 68 13.27 -6.55 -12.85
CA PRO A 68 13.75 -5.92 -11.61
C PRO A 68 13.74 -4.38 -11.63
N LYS A 69 14.09 -3.78 -12.77
CA LYS A 69 14.13 -2.33 -12.98
C LYS A 69 12.76 -1.64 -12.91
N GLU A 70 11.67 -2.37 -12.99
CA GLU A 70 10.29 -1.86 -12.93
C GLU A 70 9.62 -2.29 -11.62
N LYS A 71 9.83 -3.56 -11.22
CA LYS A 71 9.17 -4.12 -10.05
C LYS A 71 9.69 -3.55 -8.73
N TYR A 72 10.99 -3.28 -8.59
CA TYR A 72 11.54 -2.72 -7.34
C TYR A 72 11.18 -1.24 -7.12
N PRO A 73 11.25 -0.34 -8.12
CA PRO A 73 10.69 1.01 -7.96
C PRO A 73 9.19 0.98 -7.67
N GLY A 74 8.45 0.10 -8.36
CA GLY A 74 7.01 -0.09 -8.13
C GLY A 74 6.71 -0.49 -6.69
N ALA A 75 7.43 -1.49 -6.16
CA ALA A 75 7.29 -1.93 -4.77
C ALA A 75 7.64 -0.82 -3.78
N LEU A 76 8.78 -0.15 -3.99
CA LEU A 76 9.24 0.97 -3.17
C LEU A 76 8.18 2.08 -3.06
N LYS A 77 7.54 2.42 -4.17
CA LYS A 77 6.44 3.39 -4.19
C LYS A 77 5.29 2.96 -3.29
N GLN A 78 4.86 1.69 -3.36
CA GLN A 78 3.74 1.23 -2.52
C GLN A 78 4.06 1.27 -1.04
N TYR A 79 5.26 0.81 -0.64
CA TYR A 79 5.67 0.87 0.76
C TYR A 79 5.78 2.30 1.28
N ARG A 80 6.25 3.24 0.46
CA ARG A 80 6.27 4.66 0.84
C ARG A 80 4.86 5.22 1.02
N SER A 81 3.94 4.94 0.11
CA SER A 81 2.54 5.33 0.28
C SER A 81 1.90 4.70 1.52
N ALA A 82 2.30 3.49 1.92
CA ALA A 82 1.86 2.91 3.18
C ALA A 82 2.37 3.72 4.39
N LEU A 83 3.64 4.17 4.35
CA LEU A 83 4.25 5.01 5.39
C LEU A 83 3.71 6.44 5.41
N GLU A 84 3.16 6.95 4.32
CA GLU A 84 2.44 8.24 4.31
C GLU A 84 1.16 8.18 5.15
N ILE A 85 0.54 7.00 5.24
CA ILE A 85 -0.71 6.78 5.99
C ILE A 85 -0.41 6.31 7.41
N ASP A 86 0.50 5.34 7.57
CA ASP A 86 0.98 4.81 8.84
C ASP A 86 2.52 4.89 8.90
N PRO A 87 3.08 6.03 9.36
CA PRO A 87 4.53 6.22 9.47
C PRO A 87 5.23 5.24 10.42
N THR A 88 4.47 4.56 11.28
CA THR A 88 4.99 3.62 12.28
C THR A 88 4.96 2.18 11.81
N ASN A 89 4.49 1.92 10.57
CA ASN A 89 4.39 0.58 10.04
C ASN A 89 5.78 -0.06 9.86
N SER A 90 6.09 -1.06 10.70
CA SER A 90 7.40 -1.71 10.70
C SER A 90 7.68 -2.45 9.39
N GLU A 91 6.71 -3.20 8.86
CA GLU A 91 6.86 -3.98 7.63
C GLU A 91 7.16 -3.07 6.42
N ALA A 92 6.41 -1.98 6.25
CA ALA A 92 6.67 -1.04 5.17
C ALA A 92 8.04 -0.36 5.32
N ASN A 93 8.43 0.01 6.54
CA ASN A 93 9.72 0.63 6.81
C ASN A 93 10.90 -0.32 6.51
N GLU A 94 10.83 -1.56 6.98
CA GLU A 94 11.83 -2.59 6.71
C GLU A 94 11.99 -2.84 5.20
N ASN A 95 10.89 -2.93 4.46
CA ASN A 95 10.93 -3.11 3.01
C ASN A 95 11.52 -1.89 2.26
N VAL A 96 11.18 -0.66 2.67
CA VAL A 96 11.81 0.55 2.13
C VAL A 96 13.32 0.54 2.40
N GLN A 97 13.74 0.24 3.63
CA GLN A 97 15.16 0.18 3.98
C GLN A 97 15.91 -0.89 3.18
N MET A 98 15.32 -2.08 3.05
CA MET A 98 15.87 -3.16 2.23
C MET A 98 16.08 -2.70 0.78
N ILE A 99 15.03 -2.22 0.10
CA ILE A 99 15.14 -1.82 -1.30
C ILE A 99 16.15 -0.68 -1.46
N THR A 100 16.08 0.36 -0.63
CA THR A 100 16.99 1.49 -0.72
C THR A 100 18.44 1.13 -0.43
N SER A 101 18.71 0.16 0.46
CA SER A 101 20.05 -0.36 0.71
C SER A 101 20.64 -1.07 -0.52
N ILE A 102 19.81 -1.78 -1.29
CA ILE A 102 20.22 -2.43 -2.55
C ILE A 102 20.59 -1.37 -3.59
N TYR A 103 19.78 -0.33 -3.75
CA TYR A 103 20.13 0.78 -4.66
C TYR A 103 21.45 1.45 -4.29
N LYS A 104 21.64 1.73 -2.99
CA LYS A 104 22.89 2.31 -2.47
C LYS A 104 24.09 1.41 -2.73
N SER A 105 23.99 0.10 -2.48
CA SER A 105 25.10 -0.83 -2.69
C SER A 105 25.46 -1.01 -4.17
N MET A 106 24.49 -0.83 -5.06
CA MET A 106 24.69 -0.81 -6.51
C MET A 106 25.24 0.52 -7.04
N GLY A 107 25.42 1.54 -6.19
CA GLY A 107 25.81 2.89 -6.61
C GLY A 107 24.75 3.57 -7.49
N ARG A 108 23.48 3.18 -7.35
CA ARG A 108 22.36 3.71 -8.14
C ARG A 108 21.56 4.72 -7.33
N GLU A 109 20.97 5.67 -8.05
CA GLU A 109 20.00 6.59 -7.46
C GLU A 109 18.76 5.82 -6.99
N ILE A 110 18.27 6.20 -5.81
CA ILE A 110 17.03 5.65 -5.26
C ILE A 110 15.87 6.31 -5.99
N PRO A 111 14.99 5.55 -6.65
CA PRO A 111 13.79 6.10 -7.28
C PRO A 111 12.90 6.78 -6.24
N ASN A 112 12.20 7.85 -6.63
CA ASN A 112 11.20 8.53 -5.81
C ASN A 112 9.84 7.84 -5.88
#